data_AF-A0A2E4H0G0-F1
#
_entry.id   AF-A0A2E4H0G0-F1
#
_cell.length_a   1.000
_cell.length_b   1.000
_cell.length_c   1.000
_cell.angle_alpha   90.00
_cell.angle_beta   90.00
_cell.angle_gamma   90.00
#
_symmetry.space_group_name_H-M   'P 1'
#
loop_
_entity.id
_entity.type
_entity.pdbx_description
1 polymer ?
#
loop_
_entity_poly.entity_id
_entity_poly.type
_entity_poly.pdbx_seq_one_letter_code
_entity_poly.pdbx_strand_id
1 'polypeptide(L)'
;MSFTVVIVGRPNVGKSTLFNRLVGRRLALVDDMPGVTRDRREGEGRISDLSFRLIDTAGLEEVKDESLEGRMRQQTDVAVEEADVALMLIDARVGITPLDRYFADWIRRSGKRAVLVANKCEGWAGKSGLYEAFELGLGEPVAISAEHGEGMAELFNVLSGSIEKFEEEQAQNSNDGAPLQLAIVGRPNVGKSTLVNRLIGKERLLTGPEAGITRDAISVDWEYGGRSIKLVDTAGLRRRARVENKLEKLSVADTNRAIRFAHVVILVLDGDAMLERQDLTIGRRVIEEGRALVIAANKWDAVDNQAEARQRLRDRLETSLPQIKGVPVIHTSGLHGRNLDKLLDAVFAIYEVWNCRIPTSPLNAWLMAMIEAHPPPLARGRRIRIRYMTQIKTRPPTFVLWVSQPLELPDSYLRYLENSMRDDFKLDGVPLRLQMRKGRNPYVKDS
;
A
#
# COMPACT_ATOMS: atom_id res chain seq x y z
N MET A 1 -11.80 5.73 1.45
CA MET A 1 -12.47 6.02 2.74
C MET A 1 -11.48 5.74 3.86
N SER A 2 -11.57 6.42 5.00
CA SER A 2 -10.74 6.08 6.17
C SER A 2 -11.40 4.94 6.96
N PHE A 3 -10.62 3.92 7.35
CA PHE A 3 -11.10 2.83 8.19
C PHE A 3 -11.70 3.37 9.50
N THR A 4 -12.90 2.93 9.84
CA THR A 4 -13.68 3.39 11.00
C THR A 4 -13.82 2.27 12.02
N VAL A 5 -13.44 2.58 13.26
CA VAL A 5 -13.54 1.71 14.42
C VAL A 5 -14.55 2.31 15.40
N VAL A 6 -15.49 1.51 15.90
CA VAL A 6 -16.42 1.92 16.95
C VAL A 6 -16.14 1.14 18.23
N ILE A 7 -16.11 1.82 19.37
CA ILE A 7 -15.98 1.21 20.70
C ILE A 7 -17.37 1.03 21.29
N VAL A 8 -17.75 -0.22 21.57
CA VAL A 8 -19.05 -0.59 22.13
C VAL A 8 -18.88 -1.43 23.39
N GLY A 9 -19.87 -1.40 24.28
CA GLY A 9 -19.87 -2.15 25.53
C GLY A 9 -20.68 -1.45 26.59
N ARG A 10 -20.98 -2.15 27.69
CA ARG A 10 -21.78 -1.60 28.79
C ARG A 10 -21.11 -0.40 29.49
N PRO A 11 -21.83 0.36 30.33
CA PRO A 11 -21.23 1.42 31.13
C PRO A 11 -20.07 0.92 32.01
N ASN A 12 -19.09 1.80 32.26
CA ASN A 12 -17.95 1.58 33.19
C ASN A 12 -16.93 0.49 32.85
N VAL A 13 -16.96 -0.10 31.64
CA VAL A 13 -15.94 -1.06 31.17
C VAL A 13 -14.60 -0.40 30.78
N GLY A 14 -14.58 0.93 30.67
CA GLY A 14 -13.38 1.70 30.29
C GLY A 14 -13.33 2.15 28.83
N LYS A 15 -14.48 2.28 28.15
CA LYS A 15 -14.61 2.78 26.76
C LYS A 15 -13.86 4.10 26.56
N SER A 16 -14.19 5.12 27.37
CA SER A 16 -13.56 6.44 27.25
C SER A 16 -12.08 6.44 27.64
N THR A 17 -11.65 5.53 28.52
CA THR A 17 -10.21 5.36 28.84
C THR A 17 -9.44 4.86 27.62
N LEU A 18 -9.98 3.83 26.94
CA LEU A 18 -9.38 3.32 25.70
C LEU A 18 -9.44 4.37 24.58
N PHE A 19 -10.58 5.05 24.41
CA PHE A 19 -10.74 6.12 23.42
C PHE A 19 -9.68 7.21 23.60
N ASN A 20 -9.55 7.77 24.81
CA ASN A 20 -8.57 8.82 25.10
C ASN A 20 -7.13 8.34 24.89
N ARG A 21 -6.84 7.06 25.18
CA ARG A 21 -5.52 6.47 24.92
C ARG A 21 -5.22 6.39 23.43
N LEU A 22 -6.19 5.97 22.62
CA LEU A 22 -6.04 5.83 21.17
C LEU A 22 -5.99 7.19 20.46
N VAL A 23 -6.79 8.17 20.87
CA VAL A 23 -6.77 9.53 20.28
C VAL A 23 -5.53 10.32 20.74
N GLY A 24 -5.00 10.05 21.93
CA GLY A 24 -3.89 10.77 22.52
C GLY A 24 -4.29 12.12 23.15
N ARG A 25 -3.34 12.81 23.79
CA ARG A 25 -3.58 14.01 24.63
C ARG A 25 -4.06 15.27 23.89
N ARG A 26 -4.33 15.23 22.58
CA ARG A 26 -4.96 16.34 21.86
C ARG A 26 -6.39 15.96 21.57
N LEU A 27 -7.31 16.39 22.44
CA LEU A 27 -8.72 16.50 22.08
C LEU A 27 -8.81 17.46 20.90
N ALA A 28 -8.93 16.92 19.69
CA ALA A 28 -9.56 17.67 18.61
C ALA A 28 -11.04 17.72 18.96
N LEU A 29 -11.46 18.80 19.62
CA LEU A 29 -12.82 19.29 19.47
C LEU A 29 -12.96 19.58 17.98
N VAL A 30 -13.69 18.72 17.27
CA VAL A 30 -14.08 18.97 15.88
C VAL A 30 -15.25 19.95 15.92
N ASP A 31 -15.14 20.96 15.07
CA ASP A 31 -16.00 22.14 14.90
C ASP A 31 -17.50 21.92 15.09
N ASP A 32 -18.12 22.89 15.78
CA ASP A 32 -19.56 23.11 15.86
C ASP A 32 -20.11 23.50 14.47
N MET A 33 -20.41 22.51 13.61
CA MET A 33 -21.31 22.74 12.47
C MET A 33 -22.77 22.78 12.97
N PRO A 34 -23.58 23.80 12.65
CA PRO A 34 -24.98 23.84 13.07
C PRO A 34 -25.76 22.68 12.41
N GLY A 35 -26.11 21.65 13.18
CA GLY A 35 -26.86 20.48 12.71
C GLY A 35 -26.37 19.12 13.24
N VAL A 36 -25.21 19.05 13.90
CA VAL A 36 -24.71 17.80 14.52
C VAL A 36 -25.27 17.64 15.93
N THR A 37 -26.02 16.55 16.16
CA THR A 37 -26.47 16.13 17.49
C THR A 37 -25.27 15.86 18.40
N ARG A 38 -25.37 16.34 19.63
CA ARG A 38 -24.34 16.46 20.68
C ARG A 38 -23.83 15.12 21.24
N ASP A 39 -24.13 13.99 20.60
CA ASP A 39 -24.21 12.66 21.23
C ASP A 39 -23.06 11.70 20.83
N ARG A 40 -22.16 12.07 19.91
CA ARG A 40 -21.06 11.19 19.45
C ARG A 40 -19.68 11.80 19.69
N ARG A 41 -18.79 11.04 20.35
CA ARG A 41 -17.36 11.39 20.46
C ARG A 41 -16.59 10.72 19.33
N GLU A 42 -16.21 11.50 18.34
CA GLU A 42 -15.35 11.06 17.24
C GLU A 42 -13.93 11.63 17.41
N GLY A 43 -12.94 10.86 16.99
CA GLY A 43 -11.54 11.30 17.01
C GLY A 43 -10.67 10.50 16.05
N GLU A 44 -9.50 11.04 15.74
CA GLU A 44 -8.48 10.29 14.99
C GLU A 44 -7.74 9.37 15.97
N GLY A 45 -8.05 8.08 15.93
CA GLY A 45 -7.40 7.05 16.73
C GLY A 45 -6.06 6.65 16.10
N ARG A 46 -5.05 6.46 16.96
CA ARG A 46 -3.73 5.95 16.58
C ARG A 46 -3.26 4.87 17.55
N ILE A 47 -2.76 3.79 16.98
CA ILE A 47 -2.07 2.73 17.73
C ILE A 47 -0.85 2.32 16.92
N SER A 48 0.34 2.56 17.48
CA SER A 48 1.59 2.43 16.72
C SER A 48 1.57 3.30 15.44
N ASP A 49 1.49 2.69 14.27
CA ASP A 49 1.46 3.31 12.95
C ASP A 49 0.12 3.16 12.23
N LEU A 50 -0.87 2.51 12.85
CA LEU A 50 -2.25 2.53 12.37
C LEU A 50 -2.90 3.85 12.74
N SER A 51 -3.61 4.44 11.77
CA SER A 51 -4.48 5.60 11.95
C SER A 51 -5.87 5.28 11.43
N PHE A 52 -6.90 5.55 12.21
CA PHE A 52 -8.29 5.25 11.87
C PHE A 52 -9.23 6.26 12.50
N ARG A 53 -10.44 6.38 11.94
CA ARG A 53 -11.53 7.12 12.59
C ARG A 53 -12.01 6.28 13.78
N LEU A 54 -12.09 6.88 14.95
CA LEU A 54 -12.53 6.21 16.17
C LEU A 54 -13.80 6.88 16.70
N ILE A 55 -14.79 6.06 17.02
CA ILE A 55 -16.08 6.51 17.55
C ILE A 55 -16.28 5.87 18.93
N ASP A 56 -16.54 6.68 19.97
CA ASP A 56 -16.93 6.20 21.30
C ASP A 56 -18.46 6.34 21.48
N THR A 57 -19.13 5.22 21.77
CA THR A 57 -20.57 5.20 22.01
C THR A 57 -20.94 5.62 23.44
N ALA A 58 -19.98 5.89 24.32
CA ALA A 58 -20.26 6.32 25.70
C ALA A 58 -21.05 7.64 25.79
N GLY A 59 -20.99 8.52 24.77
CA GLY A 59 -21.80 9.74 24.70
C GLY A 59 -23.30 9.52 24.51
N LEU A 60 -23.71 8.28 24.18
CA LEU A 60 -25.10 7.89 23.94
C LEU A 60 -25.83 7.42 25.22
N GLU A 61 -25.12 7.33 26.35
CA GLU A 61 -25.60 6.69 27.59
C GLU A 61 -26.07 7.68 28.69
N GLU A 62 -25.93 9.00 28.49
CA GLU A 62 -26.14 10.04 29.53
C GLU A 62 -27.47 10.85 29.41
N VAL A 63 -28.56 10.25 28.93
CA VAL A 63 -29.89 10.91 28.97
C VAL A 63 -30.77 10.28 30.06
N LYS A 64 -30.95 11.03 31.15
CA LYS A 64 -31.95 10.75 32.19
C LYS A 64 -33.31 11.29 31.73
N ASP A 65 -34.08 10.51 30.97
CA ASP A 65 -35.55 10.40 31.08
C ASP A 65 -36.16 9.57 29.93
N GLU A 66 -37.12 8.73 30.31
CA GLU A 66 -37.99 7.83 29.53
C GLU A 66 -37.35 6.70 28.68
N SER A 67 -37.73 5.46 29.01
CA SER A 67 -37.26 4.16 28.49
C SER A 67 -35.89 4.17 27.81
N LEU A 68 -34.84 4.24 28.65
CA LEU A 68 -33.40 4.23 28.33
C LEU A 68 -33.03 3.26 27.18
N GLU A 69 -33.66 2.09 27.13
CA GLU A 69 -33.37 1.02 26.18
C GLU A 69 -33.70 1.36 24.70
N GLY A 70 -34.72 2.19 24.45
CA GLY A 70 -35.21 2.45 23.08
C GLY A 70 -34.34 3.42 22.29
N ARG A 71 -33.85 4.49 22.92
CA ARG A 71 -33.03 5.54 22.27
C ARG A 71 -31.55 5.19 22.20
N MET A 72 -31.01 4.48 23.21
CA MET A 72 -29.65 3.93 23.16
C MET A 72 -29.47 2.99 21.96
N ARG A 73 -30.54 2.30 21.55
CA ARG A 73 -30.55 1.35 20.43
C ARG A 73 -30.33 2.05 19.08
N GLN A 74 -31.16 3.03 18.72
CA GLN A 74 -31.10 3.69 17.40
C GLN A 74 -29.77 4.40 17.11
N GLN A 75 -29.17 5.09 18.08
CA GLN A 75 -27.92 5.81 17.82
C GLN A 75 -26.68 4.90 17.82
N THR A 76 -26.69 3.81 18.61
CA THR A 76 -25.62 2.79 18.58
C THR A 76 -25.72 1.92 17.33
N ASP A 77 -26.94 1.63 16.84
CA ASP A 77 -27.22 0.96 15.56
C ASP A 77 -26.52 1.66 14.40
N VAL A 78 -26.74 2.97 14.24
CA VAL A 78 -26.10 3.74 13.16
C VAL A 78 -24.57 3.74 13.28
N ALA A 79 -24.02 3.86 14.50
CA ALA A 79 -22.58 3.88 14.70
C ALA A 79 -21.90 2.53 14.37
N VAL A 80 -22.56 1.41 14.69
CA VAL A 80 -22.07 0.06 14.33
C VAL A 80 -22.28 -0.25 12.85
N GLU A 81 -23.36 0.24 12.25
CA GLU A 81 -23.60 0.14 10.80
C GLU A 81 -22.57 0.92 9.98
N GLU A 82 -22.16 2.11 10.43
CA GLU A 82 -21.16 2.95 9.76
C GLU A 82 -19.71 2.47 9.97
N ALA A 83 -19.45 1.66 11.00
CA ALA A 83 -18.10 1.21 11.31
C ALA A 83 -17.68 -0.01 10.47
N ASP A 84 -16.38 -0.10 10.18
CA ASP A 84 -15.77 -1.26 9.53
C ASP A 84 -15.51 -2.39 10.54
N VAL A 85 -15.20 -2.01 11.79
CA VAL A 85 -15.00 -2.94 12.92
C VAL A 85 -15.59 -2.38 14.21
N ALA A 86 -16.24 -3.26 14.98
CA ALA A 86 -16.66 -2.99 16.35
C ALA A 86 -15.67 -3.56 17.37
N LEU A 87 -15.10 -2.71 18.22
CA LEU A 87 -14.36 -3.10 19.42
C LEU A 87 -15.33 -3.26 20.58
N MET A 88 -15.69 -4.51 20.90
CA MET A 88 -16.55 -4.79 22.05
C MET A 88 -15.71 -4.90 23.32
N LEU A 89 -15.87 -3.95 24.24
CA LEU A 89 -15.16 -3.91 25.51
C LEU A 89 -15.99 -4.52 26.64
N ILE A 90 -15.34 -5.38 27.42
CA ILE A 90 -15.84 -5.91 28.69
C ILE A 90 -14.88 -5.57 29.84
N ASP A 91 -15.38 -5.63 31.07
CA ASP A 91 -14.53 -5.51 32.27
C ASP A 91 -14.18 -6.90 32.79
N ALA A 92 -12.91 -7.30 32.61
CA ALA A 92 -12.43 -8.62 33.00
C ALA A 92 -12.42 -8.87 34.51
N ARG A 93 -12.48 -7.82 35.35
CA ARG A 93 -12.54 -7.98 36.82
C ARG A 93 -13.94 -8.34 37.30
N VAL A 94 -14.96 -7.87 36.57
CA VAL A 94 -16.37 -8.11 36.90
C VAL A 94 -16.87 -9.42 36.29
N GLY A 95 -16.25 -9.86 35.18
CA GLY A 95 -16.73 -11.00 34.40
C GLY A 95 -17.90 -10.62 33.49
N ILE A 96 -18.54 -11.65 32.92
CA ILE A 96 -19.61 -11.46 31.92
C ILE A 96 -20.95 -11.14 32.58
N THR A 97 -21.56 -10.03 32.15
CA THR A 97 -22.90 -9.62 32.61
C THR A 97 -23.99 -9.85 31.55
N PRO A 98 -25.28 -9.81 31.92
CA PRO A 98 -26.38 -9.89 30.95
C PRO A 98 -26.33 -8.80 29.85
N LEU A 99 -25.86 -7.60 30.20
CA LEU A 99 -25.68 -6.51 29.23
C LEU A 99 -24.56 -6.84 28.22
N ASP A 100 -23.48 -7.49 28.65
CA ASP A 100 -22.42 -7.92 27.74
C ASP A 100 -22.95 -8.97 26.75
N ARG A 101 -23.76 -9.93 27.22
CA ARG A 101 -24.43 -10.92 26.35
C ARG A 101 -25.35 -10.24 25.32
N TYR A 102 -26.11 -9.24 25.76
CA TYR A 102 -26.97 -8.45 24.87
C TYR A 102 -26.18 -7.74 23.75
N PHE A 103 -25.09 -7.05 24.09
CA PHE A 103 -24.23 -6.40 23.08
C PHE A 103 -23.58 -7.41 22.13
N ALA A 104 -23.12 -8.56 22.64
CA ALA A 104 -22.54 -9.59 21.79
C ALA A 104 -23.55 -10.20 20.81
N ASP A 105 -24.77 -10.49 21.28
CA ASP A 105 -25.87 -10.95 20.43
C ASP A 105 -26.23 -9.93 19.36
N TRP A 106 -26.23 -8.66 19.72
CA TRP A 106 -26.56 -7.58 18.82
C TRP A 106 -25.50 -7.39 17.72
N ILE A 107 -24.21 -7.38 18.06
CA ILE A 107 -23.13 -7.29 17.06
C ILE A 107 -23.13 -8.52 16.13
N ARG A 108 -23.43 -9.72 16.66
CA ARG A 108 -23.60 -10.91 15.81
C ARG A 108 -24.70 -10.74 14.77
N ARG A 109 -25.85 -10.19 15.17
CA ARG A 109 -27.00 -9.99 14.27
C ARG A 109 -26.74 -8.93 13.20
N SER A 110 -25.91 -7.92 13.48
CA SER A 110 -25.55 -6.92 12.48
C SER A 110 -24.60 -7.46 11.40
N GLY A 111 -24.01 -8.64 11.61
CA GLY A 111 -23.03 -9.24 10.68
C GLY A 111 -21.71 -8.48 10.62
N LYS A 112 -21.53 -7.48 11.49
CA LYS A 112 -20.32 -6.67 11.54
C LYS A 112 -19.18 -7.46 12.17
N ARG A 113 -17.96 -7.20 11.66
CA ARG A 113 -16.77 -7.77 12.25
C ARG A 113 -16.54 -7.17 13.64
N ALA A 114 -16.37 -8.04 14.63
CA ALA A 114 -16.15 -7.67 16.00
C ALA A 114 -14.75 -8.08 16.46
N VAL A 115 -14.15 -7.30 17.35
CA VAL A 115 -12.99 -7.68 18.15
C VAL A 115 -13.40 -7.57 19.61
N LEU A 116 -13.39 -8.70 20.31
CA LEU A 116 -13.67 -8.74 21.73
C LEU A 116 -12.43 -8.30 22.51
N VAL A 117 -12.58 -7.34 23.41
CA VAL A 117 -11.51 -6.75 24.19
C VAL A 117 -11.86 -6.85 25.67
N ALA A 118 -11.07 -7.63 26.40
CA ALA A 118 -11.17 -7.76 27.85
C ALA A 118 -10.29 -6.69 28.50
N ASN A 119 -10.91 -5.64 29.04
CA ASN A 119 -10.20 -4.53 29.68
C ASN A 119 -10.06 -4.77 31.19
N LYS A 120 -9.13 -4.05 31.83
CA LYS A 120 -8.78 -4.16 33.26
C LYS A 120 -8.16 -5.51 33.63
N CYS A 121 -7.41 -6.11 32.70
CA CYS A 121 -6.74 -7.40 32.88
C CYS A 121 -5.48 -7.35 33.76
N GLU A 122 -5.17 -6.22 34.40
CA GLU A 122 -4.07 -6.14 35.36
C GLU A 122 -4.29 -7.07 36.57
N GLY A 123 -3.29 -7.90 36.87
CA GLY A 123 -3.30 -8.82 38.03
C GLY A 123 -4.01 -10.16 37.79
N TRP A 124 -4.18 -10.94 38.87
CA TRP A 124 -4.72 -12.31 38.80
C TRP A 124 -6.23 -12.35 38.55
N ALA A 125 -6.98 -11.36 39.04
CA ALA A 125 -8.44 -11.29 38.90
C ALA A 125 -8.90 -11.17 37.44
N GLY A 126 -8.12 -10.50 36.59
CA GLY A 126 -8.43 -10.32 35.17
C GLY A 126 -8.34 -11.60 34.33
N LYS A 127 -7.64 -12.65 34.80
CA LYS A 127 -7.51 -13.91 34.06
C LYS A 127 -8.81 -14.71 34.01
N SER A 128 -9.61 -14.70 35.08
CA SER A 128 -10.88 -15.43 35.12
C SER A 128 -11.89 -14.84 34.13
N GLY A 129 -12.08 -13.51 34.16
CA GLY A 129 -13.01 -12.84 33.24
C GLY A 129 -12.57 -12.91 31.78
N LEU A 130 -11.27 -13.05 31.49
CA LEU A 130 -10.79 -13.31 30.13
C LEU A 130 -11.26 -14.68 29.61
N TYR A 131 -11.22 -15.73 30.44
CA TYR A 131 -11.70 -17.05 30.03
C TYR A 131 -13.23 -17.08 29.86
N GLU A 132 -13.98 -16.40 30.73
CA GLU A 132 -15.44 -16.27 30.59
C GLU A 132 -15.84 -15.54 29.31
N ALA A 133 -15.00 -14.62 28.81
CA ALA A 133 -15.27 -13.85 27.60
C ALA A 133 -15.43 -14.72 26.34
N PHE A 134 -14.84 -15.91 26.30
CA PHE A 134 -15.04 -16.85 25.19
C PHE A 134 -16.50 -17.27 25.01
N GLU A 135 -17.30 -17.28 26.09
CA GLU A 135 -18.74 -17.60 26.01
C GLU A 135 -19.52 -16.59 25.16
N LEU A 136 -18.99 -15.38 24.98
CA LEU A 136 -19.62 -14.37 24.14
C LEU A 136 -19.51 -14.68 22.66
N GLY A 137 -18.75 -15.68 22.21
CA GLY A 137 -18.77 -16.18 20.83
C GLY A 137 -18.39 -15.14 19.77
N LEU A 138 -17.49 -14.21 20.11
CA LEU A 138 -16.97 -13.17 19.20
C LEU A 138 -15.49 -13.41 18.83
N GLY A 139 -14.99 -14.64 19.02
CA GLY A 139 -13.61 -15.01 18.78
C GLY A 139 -12.73 -14.92 20.03
N GLU A 140 -11.41 -14.93 19.82
CA GLU A 140 -10.42 -14.85 20.90
C GLU A 140 -10.39 -13.43 21.51
N PRO A 141 -10.60 -13.28 22.82
CA PRO A 141 -10.60 -11.98 23.47
C PRO A 141 -9.18 -11.42 23.61
N VAL A 142 -9.00 -10.15 23.26
CA VAL A 142 -7.74 -9.43 23.46
C VAL A 142 -7.70 -8.88 24.89
N ALA A 143 -6.77 -9.38 25.70
CA ALA A 143 -6.55 -8.89 27.07
C ALA A 143 -5.79 -7.56 27.06
N ILE A 144 -6.35 -6.52 27.66
CA ILE A 144 -5.72 -5.20 27.76
C ILE A 144 -5.86 -4.58 29.15
N SER A 145 -5.00 -3.61 29.43
CA SER A 145 -5.23 -2.60 30.45
C SER A 145 -5.20 -1.23 29.78
N ALA A 146 -6.37 -0.65 29.49
CA ALA A 146 -6.45 0.67 28.87
C ALA A 146 -5.85 1.77 29.76
N GLU A 147 -5.86 1.58 31.09
CA GLU A 147 -5.28 2.54 32.02
C GLU A 147 -3.74 2.48 31.98
N HIS A 148 -3.15 1.29 32.05
CA HIS A 148 -1.70 1.09 32.12
C HIS A 148 -1.02 0.96 30.74
N GLY A 149 -1.79 0.73 29.68
CA GLY A 149 -1.30 0.54 28.31
C GLY A 149 -0.77 -0.86 28.00
N GLU A 150 -1.13 -1.86 28.81
CA GLU A 150 -0.80 -3.27 28.57
C GLU A 150 -1.76 -3.86 27.51
N GLY A 151 -1.30 -4.84 26.72
CA GLY A 151 -2.11 -5.50 25.69
C GLY A 151 -2.31 -4.71 24.38
N MET A 152 -1.71 -3.51 24.29
CA MET A 152 -1.87 -2.65 23.10
C MET A 152 -1.15 -3.20 21.87
N ALA A 153 -0.10 -4.02 22.03
CA ALA A 153 0.59 -4.65 20.91
C ALA A 153 -0.28 -5.74 20.27
N GLU A 154 -0.98 -6.50 21.10
CA GLU A 154 -1.94 -7.53 20.71
C GLU A 154 -3.16 -6.89 20.02
N LEU A 155 -3.70 -5.82 20.59
CA LEU A 155 -4.77 -5.04 19.97
C LEU A 155 -4.34 -4.47 18.60
N PHE A 156 -3.10 -4.00 18.49
CA PHE A 156 -2.53 -3.56 17.22
C PHE A 156 -2.52 -4.68 16.18
N ASN A 157 -2.07 -5.89 16.53
CA ASN A 157 -1.99 -7.01 15.60
C ASN A 157 -3.38 -7.41 15.07
N VAL A 158 -4.38 -7.44 15.94
CA VAL A 158 -5.76 -7.80 15.55
C VAL A 158 -6.40 -6.71 14.68
N LEU A 159 -6.18 -5.44 15.03
CA LEU A 159 -6.67 -4.31 14.23
C LEU A 159 -5.93 -4.19 12.89
N SER A 160 -4.62 -4.45 12.83
CA SER A 160 -3.86 -4.42 11.57
C SER A 160 -4.40 -5.44 10.58
N GLY A 161 -4.64 -6.68 11.02
CA GLY A 161 -5.25 -7.70 10.18
C GLY A 161 -6.71 -7.42 9.80
N SER A 162 -7.37 -6.47 10.47
CA SER A 162 -8.71 -6.01 10.11
C SER A 162 -8.67 -4.90 9.06
N ILE A 163 -7.77 -3.94 9.24
CA ILE A 163 -7.49 -2.87 8.28
C ILE A 163 -6.97 -3.47 6.97
N GLU A 164 -6.09 -4.46 7.03
CA GLU A 164 -5.55 -5.14 5.84
C GLU A 164 -6.66 -5.75 4.99
N LYS A 165 -7.59 -6.50 5.61
CA LYS A 165 -8.73 -7.08 4.90
C LYS A 165 -9.64 -6.00 4.29
N PHE A 166 -9.89 -4.91 5.01
CA PHE A 166 -10.64 -3.78 4.47
C PHE A 166 -9.92 -3.12 3.29
N GLU A 167 -8.60 -2.96 3.37
CA GLU A 167 -7.78 -2.42 2.28
C GLU A 167 -7.73 -3.38 1.08
N GLU A 168 -7.71 -4.70 1.30
CA GLU A 168 -7.80 -5.72 0.24
C GLU A 168 -9.15 -5.67 -0.47
N GLU A 169 -10.25 -5.58 0.28
CA GLU A 169 -11.61 -5.42 -0.27
C GLU A 169 -11.75 -4.10 -1.04
N GLN A 170 -11.18 -3.00 -0.53
CA GLN A 170 -11.13 -1.72 -1.24
C GLN A 170 -10.23 -1.78 -2.48
N ALA A 171 -9.10 -2.49 -2.44
CA ALA A 171 -8.19 -2.65 -3.57
C ALA A 171 -8.81 -3.50 -4.69
N GLN A 172 -9.57 -4.54 -4.34
CA GLN A 172 -10.38 -5.30 -5.28
C GLN A 172 -11.47 -4.43 -5.92
N ASN A 173 -12.14 -3.59 -5.12
CA ASN A 173 -13.19 -2.70 -5.62
C ASN A 173 -12.67 -1.45 -6.37
N SER A 174 -11.40 -1.08 -6.24
CA SER A 174 -10.80 0.11 -6.88
C SER A 174 -10.00 -0.20 -8.16
N ASN A 175 -9.81 -1.48 -8.50
CA ASN A 175 -9.15 -1.89 -9.74
C ASN A 175 -10.10 -2.11 -10.92
N ASP A 176 -11.43 -2.06 -10.73
CA ASP A 176 -12.38 -2.13 -11.85
C ASP A 176 -12.56 -0.74 -12.51
N GLY A 177 -11.72 -0.46 -13.52
CA GLY A 177 -12.06 0.48 -14.59
C GLY A 177 -11.08 1.62 -14.89
N ALA A 178 -10.05 1.85 -14.06
CA ALA A 178 -9.05 2.89 -14.38
C ALA A 178 -7.97 2.34 -15.34
N PRO A 179 -7.70 3.01 -16.48
CA PRO A 179 -6.75 2.50 -17.46
C PRO A 179 -5.31 2.52 -16.94
N LEU A 180 -4.53 1.49 -17.29
CA LEU A 180 -3.09 1.42 -17.02
C LEU A 180 -2.38 2.55 -17.75
N GLN A 181 -1.76 3.47 -17.00
CA GLN A 181 -0.94 4.55 -17.55
C GLN A 181 0.42 4.01 -18.02
N LEU A 182 0.61 3.91 -19.33
CA LEU A 182 1.81 3.40 -19.97
C LEU A 182 2.60 4.56 -20.58
N ALA A 183 3.93 4.56 -20.46
CA ALA A 183 4.78 5.43 -21.27
C ALA A 183 5.78 4.60 -22.08
N ILE A 184 6.09 5.04 -23.29
CA ILE A 184 7.12 4.43 -24.14
C ILE A 184 8.22 5.47 -24.33
N VAL A 185 9.41 5.18 -23.83
CA VAL A 185 10.58 6.08 -23.84
C VAL A 185 11.77 5.38 -24.47
N GLY A 186 12.78 6.15 -24.84
CA GLY A 186 14.00 5.65 -25.45
C GLY A 186 14.70 6.75 -26.24
N ARG A 187 15.93 6.48 -26.65
CA ARG A 187 16.71 7.40 -27.50
C ARG A 187 16.02 7.65 -28.85
N PRO A 188 16.45 8.68 -29.60
CA PRO A 188 16.08 8.82 -31.01
C PRO A 188 16.41 7.56 -31.81
N ASN A 189 15.63 7.28 -32.86
CA ASN A 189 15.90 6.24 -33.87
C ASN A 189 15.96 4.76 -33.41
N VAL A 190 15.65 4.46 -32.13
CA VAL A 190 15.48 3.09 -31.61
C VAL A 190 14.21 2.37 -32.10
N GLY A 191 13.41 3.01 -32.96
CA GLY A 191 12.18 2.43 -33.54
C GLY A 191 10.93 2.54 -32.66
N LYS A 192 10.94 3.41 -31.64
CA LYS A 192 9.79 3.68 -30.76
C LYS A 192 8.49 4.03 -31.51
N SER A 193 8.53 4.91 -32.51
CA SER A 193 7.31 5.30 -33.24
C SER A 193 6.72 4.13 -34.04
N THR A 194 7.59 3.32 -34.65
CA THR A 194 7.20 2.10 -35.36
C THR A 194 6.55 1.10 -34.40
N LEU A 195 7.11 0.93 -33.20
CA LEU A 195 6.58 0.07 -32.15
C LEU A 195 5.19 0.53 -31.69
N VAL A 196 5.04 1.82 -31.36
CA VAL A 196 3.76 2.42 -30.92
C VAL A 196 2.67 2.24 -31.98
N ASN A 197 2.97 2.60 -33.24
CA ASN A 197 1.99 2.50 -34.32
C ASN A 197 1.53 1.06 -34.53
N ARG A 198 2.42 0.08 -34.32
CA ARG A 198 2.07 -1.32 -34.46
C ARG A 198 1.30 -1.89 -33.27
N LEU A 199 1.64 -1.48 -32.04
CA LEU A 199 0.88 -1.82 -30.85
C LEU A 199 -0.57 -1.34 -30.97
N ILE A 200 -0.76 -0.08 -31.37
CA ILE A 200 -2.10 0.50 -31.58
C ILE A 200 -2.81 -0.12 -32.80
N GLY A 201 -2.04 -0.50 -33.83
CA GLY A 201 -2.59 -1.03 -35.09
C GLY A 201 -3.11 -2.47 -35.02
N LYS A 202 -2.66 -3.29 -34.06
CA LYS A 202 -3.07 -4.70 -33.93
C LYS A 202 -4.43 -4.91 -33.26
N GLU A 203 -4.85 -4.02 -32.37
CA GLU A 203 -6.06 -4.19 -31.54
C GLU A 203 -6.90 -2.92 -31.49
N ARG A 204 -7.49 -2.54 -32.63
CA ARG A 204 -8.41 -1.40 -32.69
C ARG A 204 -9.76 -1.74 -32.05
N LEU A 205 -9.92 -1.36 -30.78
CA LEU A 205 -11.15 -0.79 -30.24
C LEU A 205 -10.78 0.60 -29.70
N LEU A 206 -10.78 1.59 -30.59
CA LEU A 206 -10.72 2.99 -30.17
C LEU A 206 -12.06 3.32 -29.52
N THR A 207 -12.12 3.43 -28.20
CA THR A 207 -13.27 4.06 -27.55
C THR A 207 -13.34 5.52 -28.04
N GLY A 208 -14.48 5.88 -28.63
CA GLY A 208 -14.69 7.13 -29.35
C GLY A 208 -14.62 8.40 -28.48
N PRO A 209 -14.68 9.59 -29.13
CA PRO A 209 -14.22 10.85 -28.55
C PRO A 209 -15.35 11.61 -27.85
N GLU A 210 -15.11 12.15 -26.66
CA GLU A 210 -15.79 13.38 -26.26
C GLU A 210 -14.96 14.57 -26.71
N ALA A 211 -15.48 15.24 -27.74
CA ALA A 211 -14.97 16.50 -28.23
C ALA A 211 -15.11 17.56 -27.14
N GLY A 212 -14.00 17.88 -26.48
CA GLY A 212 -13.95 18.99 -25.54
C GLY A 212 -12.97 18.78 -24.41
N ILE A 213 -11.66 18.82 -24.68
CA ILE A 213 -10.71 19.08 -23.59
C ILE A 213 -9.56 19.96 -24.05
N THR A 214 -9.48 21.07 -23.34
CA THR A 214 -8.46 22.10 -23.30
C THR A 214 -7.04 21.54 -23.16
N ARG A 215 -6.14 22.16 -23.94
CA ARG A 215 -4.68 22.35 -23.74
C ARG A 215 -4.04 21.53 -22.60
N ASP A 216 -3.49 20.36 -22.96
CA ASP A 216 -2.14 19.87 -22.63
C ASP A 216 -2.12 18.34 -22.42
N ALA A 217 -1.36 17.66 -23.29
CA ALA A 217 -1.13 16.21 -23.42
C ALA A 217 -2.23 15.39 -24.15
N ILE A 218 -1.94 15.03 -25.40
CA ILE A 218 -2.73 14.08 -26.20
C ILE A 218 -2.42 12.68 -25.65
N SER A 219 -3.37 12.06 -24.97
CA SER A 219 -3.31 10.66 -24.56
C SER A 219 -4.00 9.77 -25.61
N VAL A 220 -3.60 8.50 -25.69
CA VAL A 220 -4.26 7.50 -26.53
C VAL A 220 -4.72 6.38 -25.63
N ASP A 221 -6.03 6.18 -25.59
CA ASP A 221 -6.69 5.11 -24.86
C ASP A 221 -6.97 3.94 -25.83
N TRP A 222 -6.68 2.71 -25.40
CA TRP A 222 -7.08 1.48 -26.09
C TRP A 222 -7.23 0.33 -25.09
N GLU A 223 -7.79 -0.79 -25.53
CA GLU A 223 -7.92 -2.00 -24.72
C GLU A 223 -7.04 -3.12 -25.25
N TYR A 224 -6.44 -3.89 -24.34
CA TYR A 224 -5.70 -5.11 -24.64
C TYR A 224 -6.20 -6.24 -23.74
N GLY A 225 -6.71 -7.32 -24.33
CA GLY A 225 -7.24 -8.46 -23.56
C GLY A 225 -8.32 -8.09 -22.54
N GLY A 226 -9.18 -7.11 -22.86
CA GLY A 226 -10.21 -6.57 -21.96
C GLY A 226 -9.70 -5.65 -20.84
N ARG A 227 -8.41 -5.27 -20.87
CA ARG A 227 -7.80 -4.36 -19.90
C ARG A 227 -7.50 -3.01 -20.58
N SER A 228 -7.99 -1.92 -20.01
CA SER A 228 -7.79 -0.58 -20.58
C SER A 228 -6.36 -0.06 -20.35
N ILE A 229 -5.75 0.50 -21.38
CA ILE A 229 -4.42 1.11 -21.36
C ILE A 229 -4.52 2.55 -21.86
N LYS A 230 -3.79 3.44 -21.19
CA LYS A 230 -3.64 4.86 -21.54
C LYS A 230 -2.18 5.17 -21.81
N LEU A 231 -1.81 5.45 -23.05
CA LEU A 231 -0.46 5.91 -23.39
C LEU A 231 -0.31 7.39 -23.06
N VAL A 232 0.59 7.64 -22.11
CA VAL A 232 0.93 8.96 -21.59
C VAL A 232 1.93 9.65 -22.53
N ASP A 233 1.64 10.91 -22.81
CA ASP A 233 2.49 11.86 -23.55
C ASP A 233 2.84 11.44 -25.00
N THR A 234 1.80 11.27 -25.83
CA THR A 234 1.97 11.02 -27.28
C THR A 234 2.27 12.30 -28.09
N ALA A 235 2.44 13.46 -27.44
CA ALA A 235 2.68 14.72 -28.13
C ALA A 235 3.93 14.67 -29.02
N GLY A 236 4.97 13.93 -28.61
CA GLY A 236 6.16 13.65 -29.43
C GLY A 236 5.95 12.59 -30.52
N LEU A 237 4.93 11.73 -30.39
CA LEU A 237 4.65 10.61 -31.31
C LEU A 237 3.69 11.03 -32.44
N ARG A 238 2.63 11.80 -32.16
CA ARG A 238 1.67 12.27 -33.18
C ARG A 238 2.17 13.45 -34.02
N ARG A 239 2.93 14.39 -33.46
CA ARG A 239 3.50 15.53 -34.24
C ARG A 239 4.48 15.06 -35.33
N ARG A 240 5.05 13.86 -35.19
CA ARG A 240 6.11 13.32 -36.06
C ARG A 240 5.63 12.44 -37.22
N ALA A 241 4.35 12.06 -37.26
CA ALA A 241 3.79 11.34 -38.41
C ALA A 241 3.47 12.26 -39.60
N ARG A 242 3.51 13.59 -39.40
CA ARG A 242 3.14 14.59 -40.42
C ARG A 242 4.26 15.57 -40.81
N VAL A 243 5.44 15.50 -40.19
CA VAL A 243 6.50 16.48 -40.42
C VAL A 243 7.79 15.76 -40.81
N GLU A 244 8.05 15.68 -42.12
CA GLU A 244 9.39 15.47 -42.64
C GLU A 244 10.25 16.70 -42.28
N ASN A 245 11.44 16.45 -41.72
CA ASN A 245 12.52 17.42 -41.56
C ASN A 245 12.22 18.70 -40.74
N LYS A 246 12.26 18.59 -39.40
CA LYS A 246 13.04 19.46 -38.48
C LYS A 246 12.64 19.26 -37.01
N LEU A 247 13.66 19.30 -36.13
CA LEU A 247 13.64 19.27 -34.66
C LEU A 247 13.58 17.89 -33.98
N GLU A 248 14.67 17.14 -34.13
CA GLU A 248 15.04 15.98 -33.31
C GLU A 248 15.56 16.38 -31.92
N LYS A 249 14.70 17.00 -31.11
CA LYS A 249 14.87 16.98 -29.65
C LYS A 249 13.54 16.59 -29.05
N LEU A 250 13.41 15.35 -28.59
CA LEU A 250 12.52 15.14 -27.43
C LEU A 250 13.10 16.06 -26.35
N SER A 251 12.32 17.02 -25.85
CA SER A 251 12.82 17.76 -24.70
C SER A 251 13.02 16.74 -23.58
N VAL A 252 14.14 16.79 -22.89
CA VAL A 252 14.33 16.01 -21.66
C VAL A 252 13.13 16.22 -20.72
N ALA A 253 12.49 17.40 -20.78
CA ALA A 253 11.27 17.70 -20.06
C ALA A 253 10.07 16.81 -20.43
N ASP A 254 9.89 16.45 -21.71
CA ASP A 254 8.77 15.62 -22.18
C ASP A 254 8.94 14.18 -21.69
N THR A 255 10.14 13.61 -21.83
CA THR A 255 10.46 12.29 -21.28
C THR A 255 10.23 12.25 -19.76
N ASN A 256 10.62 13.31 -19.05
CA ASN A 256 10.41 13.40 -17.60
C ASN A 256 8.92 13.53 -17.22
N ARG A 257 8.13 14.23 -18.03
CA ARG A 257 6.69 14.32 -17.84
C ARG A 257 6.04 12.96 -18.05
N ALA A 258 6.36 12.28 -19.15
CA ALA A 258 5.86 10.93 -19.44
C ALA A 258 6.14 9.94 -18.30
N ILE A 259 7.38 9.91 -17.79
CA ILE A 259 7.76 9.03 -16.68
C ILE A 259 6.96 9.34 -15.40
N ARG A 260 6.77 10.62 -15.06
CA ARG A 260 6.02 11.03 -13.84
C ARG A 260 4.54 10.64 -13.86
N PHE A 261 3.94 10.56 -15.02
CA PHE A 261 2.51 10.21 -15.16
C PHE A 261 2.29 8.75 -15.53
N ALA A 262 3.35 7.97 -15.77
CA ALA A 262 3.22 6.55 -16.06
C ALA A 262 3.14 5.71 -14.78
N HIS A 263 2.42 4.60 -14.83
CA HIS A 263 2.60 3.49 -13.89
C HIS A 263 3.74 2.58 -14.35
N VAL A 264 3.73 2.22 -15.63
CA VAL A 264 4.73 1.37 -16.28
C VAL A 264 5.40 2.13 -17.42
N VAL A 265 6.71 2.02 -17.52
CA VAL A 265 7.50 2.63 -18.58
C VAL A 265 8.19 1.53 -19.39
N ILE A 266 7.93 1.51 -20.69
CA ILE A 266 8.69 0.70 -21.65
C ILE A 266 9.90 1.52 -22.12
N LEU A 267 11.10 1.08 -21.78
CA LEU A 267 12.34 1.59 -22.34
C LEU A 267 12.68 0.81 -23.61
N VAL A 268 12.58 1.46 -24.75
CA VAL A 268 12.91 0.90 -26.05
C VAL A 268 14.40 1.07 -26.31
N LEU A 269 15.08 -0.05 -26.52
CA LEU A 269 16.48 -0.12 -26.90
C LEU A 269 16.60 -0.59 -28.35
N ASP A 270 17.67 -0.20 -29.01
CA ASP A 270 18.05 -0.78 -30.29
C ASP A 270 18.79 -2.11 -30.03
N GLY A 271 18.40 -3.19 -30.70
CA GLY A 271 19.01 -4.50 -30.54
C GLY A 271 20.44 -4.58 -31.11
N ASP A 272 20.73 -3.73 -32.10
CA ASP A 272 22.06 -3.65 -32.75
C ASP A 272 22.96 -2.65 -32.02
N ALA A 273 22.43 -1.45 -31.76
CA ALA A 273 23.10 -0.44 -30.94
C ALA A 273 22.85 -0.70 -29.44
N MET A 274 23.70 -1.55 -28.87
CA MET A 274 23.84 -1.87 -27.43
C MET A 274 23.56 -0.68 -26.48
N LEU A 275 23.09 -0.97 -25.26
CA LEU A 275 22.81 0.00 -24.17
C LEU A 275 23.76 1.21 -24.15
N GLU A 276 23.27 2.37 -24.55
CA GLU A 276 24.05 3.60 -24.50
C GLU A 276 23.89 4.32 -23.15
N ARG A 277 24.76 5.31 -22.89
CA ARG A 277 24.70 6.10 -21.65
C ARG A 277 23.33 6.75 -21.45
N GLN A 278 22.72 7.28 -22.51
CA GLN A 278 21.42 7.94 -22.42
C GLN A 278 20.30 6.94 -22.10
N ASP A 279 20.36 5.70 -22.58
CA ASP A 279 19.40 4.65 -22.20
C ASP A 279 19.47 4.35 -20.70
N LEU A 280 20.68 4.24 -20.16
CA LEU A 280 20.93 4.05 -18.74
C LEU A 280 20.44 5.24 -17.90
N THR A 281 20.64 6.46 -18.39
CA THR A 281 20.13 7.67 -17.72
C THR A 281 18.60 7.68 -17.67
N ILE A 282 17.93 7.29 -18.77
CA ILE A 282 16.46 7.20 -18.79
C ILE A 282 16.01 6.10 -17.83
N GLY A 283 16.62 4.91 -17.89
CA GLY A 283 16.33 3.79 -16.99
C GLY A 283 16.44 4.19 -15.52
N ARG A 284 17.57 4.78 -15.09
CA ARG A 284 17.74 5.25 -13.70
C ARG A 284 16.66 6.22 -13.27
N ARG A 285 16.27 7.16 -14.13
CA ARG A 285 15.21 8.12 -13.83
C ARG A 285 13.86 7.46 -13.60
N VAL A 286 13.52 6.41 -14.37
CA VAL A 286 12.29 5.61 -14.15
C VAL A 286 12.31 4.97 -12.76
N ILE A 287 13.46 4.42 -12.37
CA ILE A 287 13.66 3.75 -11.07
C ILE A 287 13.58 4.75 -9.92
N GLU A 288 14.26 5.89 -10.03
CA GLU A 288 14.26 6.97 -9.04
C GLU A 288 12.84 7.50 -8.79
N GLU A 289 12.08 7.72 -9.86
CA GLU A 289 10.68 8.13 -9.80
C GLU A 289 9.79 7.04 -9.16
N GLY A 290 10.23 5.78 -9.16
CA GLY A 290 9.53 4.66 -8.55
C GLY A 290 8.51 4.00 -9.47
N ARG A 291 8.69 4.07 -10.79
CA ARG A 291 7.80 3.44 -11.77
C ARG A 291 8.29 2.05 -12.16
N ALA A 292 7.37 1.19 -12.58
CA ALA A 292 7.74 -0.11 -13.12
C ALA A 292 8.45 0.06 -14.47
N LEU A 293 9.49 -0.73 -14.71
CA LEU A 293 10.31 -0.67 -15.92
C LEU A 293 10.18 -1.97 -16.69
N VAL A 294 9.92 -1.88 -17.99
CA VAL A 294 10.01 -2.99 -18.95
C VAL A 294 10.96 -2.57 -20.06
N ILE A 295 11.83 -3.48 -20.50
CA ILE A 295 12.79 -3.20 -21.56
C ILE A 295 12.32 -3.90 -22.84
N ALA A 296 12.17 -3.12 -23.91
CA ALA A 296 11.91 -3.63 -25.25
C ALA A 296 13.19 -3.52 -26.09
N ALA A 297 13.89 -4.64 -26.29
CA ALA A 297 15.01 -4.72 -27.22
C ALA A 297 14.47 -4.84 -28.65
N ASN A 298 14.35 -3.72 -29.35
CA ASN A 298 13.69 -3.60 -30.64
C ASN A 298 14.66 -3.84 -31.81
N LYS A 299 14.13 -4.03 -33.02
CA LYS A 299 14.91 -4.40 -34.23
C LYS A 299 15.67 -5.74 -34.07
N TRP A 300 15.16 -6.62 -33.20
CA TRP A 300 15.83 -7.89 -32.89
C TRP A 300 15.94 -8.83 -34.09
N ASP A 301 15.11 -8.62 -35.11
CA ASP A 301 15.16 -9.30 -36.41
C ASP A 301 16.44 -9.02 -37.20
N ALA A 302 17.08 -7.87 -37.00
CA ALA A 302 18.29 -7.47 -37.70
C ALA A 302 19.58 -7.85 -36.96
N VAL A 303 19.48 -8.48 -35.78
CA VAL A 303 20.63 -8.88 -34.96
C VAL A 303 21.17 -10.21 -35.45
N ASP A 304 22.43 -10.22 -35.91
CA ASP A 304 23.10 -11.42 -36.43
C ASP A 304 23.28 -12.50 -35.34
N ASN A 305 24.08 -12.22 -34.30
CA ASN A 305 24.34 -13.17 -33.22
C ASN A 305 23.45 -12.90 -32.00
N GLN A 306 22.21 -13.38 -32.07
CA GLN A 306 21.21 -13.17 -31.02
C GLN A 306 21.56 -13.81 -29.67
N ALA A 307 22.36 -14.88 -29.63
CA ALA A 307 22.75 -15.52 -28.38
C ALA A 307 23.74 -14.63 -27.60
N GLU A 308 24.75 -14.14 -28.30
CA GLU A 308 25.76 -13.24 -27.73
C GLU A 308 25.18 -11.88 -27.36
N ALA A 309 24.35 -11.28 -28.23
CA ALA A 309 23.67 -10.01 -27.93
C ALA A 309 22.80 -10.10 -26.68
N ARG A 310 22.09 -11.23 -26.49
CA ARG A 310 21.30 -11.51 -25.29
C ARG A 310 22.15 -11.52 -24.02
N GLN A 311 23.28 -12.22 -24.04
CA GLN A 311 24.16 -12.31 -22.89
C GLN A 311 24.75 -10.94 -22.53
N ARG A 312 25.30 -10.23 -23.53
CA ARG A 312 25.88 -8.90 -23.35
C ARG A 312 24.86 -7.89 -22.78
N LEU A 313 23.61 -7.93 -23.25
CA LEU A 313 22.54 -7.06 -22.74
C LEU A 313 22.24 -7.35 -21.27
N ARG A 314 22.12 -8.63 -20.90
CA ARG A 314 21.91 -9.04 -19.49
C ARG A 314 23.05 -8.57 -18.58
N ASP A 315 24.29 -8.89 -18.93
CA ASP A 315 25.47 -8.54 -18.13
C ASP A 315 25.56 -7.03 -17.89
N ARG A 316 25.24 -6.23 -18.91
CA ARG A 316 25.28 -4.78 -18.84
C ARG A 316 24.14 -4.20 -18.00
N LEU A 317 22.94 -4.78 -18.05
CA LEU A 317 21.81 -4.38 -17.20
C LEU A 317 22.11 -4.67 -15.74
N GLU A 318 22.59 -5.88 -15.42
CA GLU A 318 22.96 -6.28 -14.07
C GLU A 318 24.03 -5.37 -13.47
N THR A 319 25.03 -4.98 -14.28
CA THR A 319 26.10 -4.10 -13.83
C THR A 319 25.66 -2.63 -13.71
N SER A 320 24.81 -2.15 -14.63
CA SER A 320 24.52 -0.70 -14.75
C SER A 320 23.26 -0.25 -14.01
N LEU A 321 22.33 -1.18 -13.75
CA LEU A 321 21.05 -0.98 -13.06
C LEU A 321 20.85 -2.04 -11.94
N PRO A 322 21.78 -2.20 -10.99
CA PRO A 322 21.70 -3.25 -9.97
C PRO A 322 20.51 -3.09 -9.00
N GLN A 323 19.90 -1.91 -8.97
CA GLN A 323 18.76 -1.57 -8.13
C GLN A 323 17.50 -2.35 -8.48
N ILE A 324 17.37 -2.81 -9.72
CA ILE A 324 16.26 -3.66 -10.15
C ILE A 324 16.82 -4.89 -10.85
N LYS A 325 16.97 -5.96 -10.08
CA LYS A 325 17.20 -7.30 -10.64
C LYS A 325 15.90 -7.82 -11.23
N GLY A 326 16.01 -8.64 -12.28
CA GLY A 326 14.85 -9.29 -12.89
C GLY A 326 13.95 -8.36 -13.71
N VAL A 327 14.42 -7.19 -14.16
CA VAL A 327 13.65 -6.36 -15.11
C VAL A 327 13.28 -7.20 -16.35
N PRO A 328 12.00 -7.26 -16.75
CA PRO A 328 11.60 -7.98 -17.96
C PRO A 328 12.23 -7.37 -19.21
N VAL A 329 12.94 -8.20 -19.98
CA VAL A 329 13.54 -7.84 -21.28
C VAL A 329 12.85 -8.62 -22.39
N ILE A 330 12.10 -7.92 -23.23
CA ILE A 330 11.35 -8.52 -24.33
C ILE A 330 12.02 -8.13 -25.66
N HIS A 331 12.43 -9.15 -26.41
CA HIS A 331 13.01 -8.99 -27.74
C HIS A 331 11.88 -8.79 -28.75
N THR A 332 11.83 -7.61 -29.37
CA THR A 332 10.71 -7.19 -30.22
C THR A 332 11.19 -6.79 -31.61
N SER A 333 10.24 -6.81 -32.55
CA SER A 333 10.41 -6.16 -33.85
C SER A 333 9.18 -5.30 -34.12
N GLY A 334 9.33 -3.98 -33.97
CA GLY A 334 8.28 -3.04 -34.36
C GLY A 334 7.96 -3.10 -35.86
N LEU A 335 8.94 -3.45 -36.71
CA LEU A 335 8.77 -3.53 -38.16
C LEU A 335 8.08 -4.82 -38.64
N HIS A 336 8.23 -5.92 -37.90
CA HIS A 336 7.59 -7.21 -38.23
C HIS A 336 6.46 -7.61 -37.25
N GLY A 337 6.27 -6.85 -36.17
CA GLY A 337 5.22 -7.09 -35.18
C GLY A 337 5.45 -8.31 -34.29
N ARG A 338 6.71 -8.74 -34.12
CA ARG A 338 7.10 -9.92 -33.33
C ARG A 338 7.13 -9.58 -31.83
N ASN A 339 6.57 -10.48 -31.01
CA ASN A 339 6.55 -10.44 -29.54
C ASN A 339 5.95 -9.15 -28.93
N LEU A 340 5.00 -8.51 -29.61
CA LEU A 340 4.34 -7.31 -29.08
C LEU A 340 3.29 -7.65 -28.01
N ASP A 341 2.62 -8.77 -28.20
CA ASP A 341 1.78 -9.47 -27.24
C ASP A 341 2.53 -9.74 -25.93
N LYS A 342 3.66 -10.46 -26.01
CA LYS A 342 4.53 -10.73 -24.85
C LYS A 342 5.04 -9.47 -24.16
N LEU A 343 5.23 -8.38 -24.90
CA LEU A 343 5.62 -7.09 -24.32
C LEU A 343 4.49 -6.53 -23.44
N LEU A 344 3.25 -6.57 -23.91
CA LEU A 344 2.09 -6.10 -23.14
C LEU A 344 1.78 -7.03 -21.97
N ASP A 345 1.89 -8.35 -22.15
CA ASP A 345 1.74 -9.32 -21.06
C ASP A 345 2.75 -9.04 -19.94
N ALA A 346 4.02 -8.76 -20.30
CA ALA A 346 5.05 -8.37 -19.33
C ALA A 346 4.75 -7.03 -18.64
N VAL A 347 4.14 -6.07 -19.34
CA VAL A 347 3.69 -4.79 -18.77
C VAL A 347 2.62 -5.02 -17.70
N PHE A 348 1.64 -5.87 -17.95
CA PHE A 348 0.62 -6.19 -16.96
C PHE A 348 1.17 -6.99 -15.79
N ALA A 349 2.01 -8.00 -16.06
CA ALA A 349 2.64 -8.79 -15.01
C ALA A 349 3.47 -7.91 -14.06
N ILE A 350 4.29 -6.99 -14.60
CA ILE A 350 5.07 -6.09 -13.75
C ILE A 350 4.21 -5.05 -13.04
N TYR A 351 3.09 -4.64 -13.64
CA TYR A 351 2.13 -3.74 -13.01
C TYR A 351 1.47 -4.39 -11.78
N GLU A 352 1.15 -5.68 -11.86
CA GLU A 352 0.62 -6.46 -10.73
C GLU A 352 1.64 -6.55 -9.60
N VAL A 353 2.91 -6.89 -9.90
CA VAL A 353 4.01 -6.91 -8.91
C VAL A 353 4.22 -5.51 -8.30
N TRP A 354 4.20 -4.46 -9.12
CA TRP A 354 4.35 -3.07 -8.66
C TRP A 354 3.19 -2.60 -7.79
N ASN A 355 2.04 -3.28 -7.83
CA ASN A 355 0.88 -3.02 -6.99
C ASN A 355 0.77 -3.96 -5.79
N CYS A 356 1.73 -4.87 -5.60
CA CYS A 356 1.67 -5.88 -4.57
C CYS A 356 1.57 -5.25 -3.17
N ARG A 357 0.61 -5.74 -2.38
CA ARG A 357 0.49 -5.47 -0.94
C ARG A 357 0.86 -6.75 -0.19
N ILE A 358 1.78 -6.61 0.75
CA ILE A 358 2.20 -7.65 1.68
C ILE A 358 1.56 -7.32 3.03
N PRO A 359 0.75 -8.23 3.60
CA PRO A 359 0.17 -8.04 4.93
C PRO A 359 1.24 -7.94 6.02
N THR A 360 0.98 -7.15 7.07
CA THR A 360 1.94 -6.83 8.14
C THR A 360 2.34 -8.06 8.93
N SER A 361 1.40 -8.99 9.18
CA SER A 361 1.68 -10.21 9.92
C SER A 361 2.73 -11.12 9.24
N PRO A 362 2.54 -11.59 7.99
CA PRO A 362 3.55 -12.39 7.30
C PRO A 362 4.85 -11.61 7.07
N LEU A 363 4.77 -10.30 6.84
CA LEU A 363 5.94 -9.44 6.70
C LEU A 363 6.80 -9.41 7.99
N ASN A 364 6.17 -9.35 9.17
CA ASN A 364 6.89 -9.36 10.44
C ASN A 364 7.36 -10.75 10.85
N ALA A 365 6.61 -11.80 10.52
CA ALA A 365 7.08 -13.18 10.69
C ALA A 365 8.36 -13.42 9.87
N TRP A 366 8.36 -12.99 8.61
CA TRP A 366 9.55 -13.00 7.74
C TRP A 366 10.71 -12.19 8.34
N LEU A 367 10.44 -10.97 8.80
CA LEU A 367 11.47 -10.09 9.37
C LEU A 367 12.16 -10.73 10.58
N MET A 368 11.40 -11.37 11.45
CA MET A 368 11.94 -12.04 12.64
C MET A 368 12.86 -13.20 12.25
N ALA A 369 12.47 -14.02 11.27
CA ALA A 369 13.32 -15.08 10.74
C ALA A 369 14.63 -14.54 10.13
N MET A 370 14.55 -13.42 9.40
CA MET A 370 15.75 -12.78 8.81
C MET A 370 16.71 -12.22 9.87
N ILE A 371 16.17 -11.65 10.95
CA ILE A 371 16.94 -11.12 12.10
C ILE A 371 17.61 -12.25 12.89
N GLU A 372 16.94 -13.39 13.02
CA GLU A 372 17.48 -14.57 13.68
C GLU A 372 18.63 -15.18 12.88
N ALA A 373 18.44 -15.36 11.56
CA ALA A 373 19.48 -15.86 10.66
C ALA A 373 20.69 -14.91 10.58
N HIS A 374 20.44 -13.61 10.50
CA HIS A 374 21.50 -12.59 10.43
C HIS A 374 21.22 -11.46 11.44
N PRO A 375 21.77 -11.58 12.67
CA PRO A 375 21.70 -10.56 13.70
C PRO A 375 22.10 -9.15 13.26
N PRO A 376 21.33 -8.10 13.63
CA PRO A 376 21.76 -6.72 13.46
C PRO A 376 23.06 -6.42 14.23
N PRO A 377 23.95 -5.58 13.69
CA PRO A 377 25.22 -5.26 14.33
C PRO A 377 25.04 -4.48 15.63
N LEU A 378 26.13 -4.45 16.42
CA LEU A 378 26.23 -3.60 17.60
C LEU A 378 26.59 -2.18 17.16
N ALA A 379 25.86 -1.19 17.67
CA ALA A 379 26.18 0.23 17.54
C ALA A 379 26.46 0.80 18.93
N ARG A 380 27.65 1.39 19.11
CA ARG A 380 28.07 2.02 20.37
C ARG A 380 27.89 1.10 21.60
N GLY A 381 28.25 -0.18 21.44
CA GLY A 381 28.15 -1.19 22.50
C GLY A 381 26.74 -1.70 22.79
N ARG A 382 25.71 -1.28 22.05
CA ARG A 382 24.32 -1.76 22.19
C ARG A 382 23.82 -2.35 20.87
N ARG A 383 23.08 -3.45 20.95
CA ARG A 383 22.46 -4.07 19.76
C ARG A 383 21.38 -3.16 19.20
N ILE A 384 21.40 -2.92 17.88
CA ILE A 384 20.32 -2.21 17.20
C ILE A 384 19.07 -3.09 17.25
N ARG A 385 18.00 -2.58 17.87
CA ARG A 385 16.72 -3.28 17.94
C ARG A 385 15.88 -2.89 16.75
N ILE A 386 15.62 -3.86 15.87
CA ILE A 386 14.60 -3.79 14.83
C ILE A 386 13.32 -4.33 15.48
N ARG A 387 12.24 -3.55 15.46
CA ARG A 387 11.00 -3.89 16.19
C ARG A 387 9.99 -4.59 15.29
N TYR A 388 9.63 -3.92 14.22
CA TYR A 388 8.65 -4.40 13.26
C TYR A 388 8.82 -3.63 11.94
N MET A 389 8.13 -4.09 10.91
CA MET A 389 8.09 -3.47 9.58
C MET A 389 6.67 -3.46 9.04
N THR A 390 6.31 -2.39 8.35
CA THR A 390 5.01 -2.25 7.68
C THR A 390 5.18 -1.76 6.25
N GLN A 391 4.28 -2.17 5.36
CA GLN A 391 4.19 -1.59 4.02
C GLN A 391 3.24 -0.39 4.05
N ILE A 392 3.76 0.80 3.76
CA ILE A 392 3.01 2.06 3.82
C ILE A 392 2.47 2.52 2.45
N LYS A 393 3.03 1.99 1.36
CA LYS A 393 2.58 2.26 -0.02
C LYS A 393 2.80 1.02 -0.89
N THR A 394 1.89 0.81 -1.83
CA THR A 394 2.04 -0.20 -2.88
C THR A 394 2.77 0.35 -4.09
N ARG A 395 2.70 1.65 -4.39
CA ARG A 395 3.12 2.26 -5.67
C ARG A 395 4.24 3.32 -5.49
N PRO A 396 5.53 2.98 -5.58
CA PRO A 396 6.08 1.62 -5.56
C PRO A 396 6.00 0.98 -4.16
N PRO A 397 6.26 -0.33 -4.02
CA PRO A 397 6.28 -1.01 -2.73
C PRO A 397 7.25 -0.31 -1.78
N THR A 398 6.69 0.33 -0.76
CA THR A 398 7.42 1.15 0.20
C THR A 398 7.19 0.62 1.60
N PHE A 399 8.27 0.21 2.24
CA PHE A 399 8.30 -0.39 3.56
C PHE A 399 8.95 0.57 4.56
N VAL A 400 8.45 0.55 5.79
CA VAL A 400 9.04 1.28 6.92
C VAL A 400 9.51 0.27 7.95
N LEU A 401 10.82 0.28 8.21
CA LEU A 401 11.48 -0.50 9.24
C LEU A 401 11.62 0.33 10.52
N TRP A 402 11.01 -0.12 11.61
CA TRP A 402 11.08 0.59 12.89
C TRP A 402 12.28 0.12 13.70
N VAL A 403 13.28 0.98 13.83
CA VAL A 403 14.59 0.67 14.40
C VAL A 403 14.95 1.62 15.55
N SER A 404 15.72 1.13 16.53
CA SER A 404 16.14 1.95 17.68
C SER A 404 17.12 3.06 17.31
N GLN A 405 18.02 2.79 16.36
CA GLN A 405 19.13 3.66 15.97
C GLN A 405 19.28 3.64 14.43
N PRO A 406 18.42 4.36 13.68
CA PRO A 406 18.40 4.27 12.21
C PRO A 406 19.72 4.71 11.56
N LEU A 407 20.36 5.74 12.11
CA LEU A 407 21.63 6.27 11.57
C LEU A 407 22.82 5.32 11.75
N GLU A 408 22.68 4.31 12.61
CA GLU A 408 23.78 3.40 12.95
C GLU A 408 23.59 2.02 12.28
N LEU A 409 22.47 1.78 11.61
CA LEU A 409 22.25 0.52 10.89
C LEU A 409 22.98 0.59 9.54
N PRO A 410 23.94 -0.31 9.25
CA PRO A 410 24.72 -0.23 8.02
C PRO A 410 23.87 -0.49 6.77
N ASP A 411 24.20 0.20 5.67
CA ASP A 411 23.56 0.00 4.36
C ASP A 411 23.71 -1.43 3.83
N SER A 412 24.73 -2.17 4.26
CA SER A 412 24.88 -3.59 3.92
C SER A 412 23.76 -4.45 4.52
N TYR A 413 23.31 -4.12 5.74
CA TYR A 413 22.20 -4.82 6.39
C TYR A 413 20.86 -4.48 5.74
N LEU A 414 20.68 -3.21 5.33
CA LEU A 414 19.52 -2.80 4.54
C LEU A 414 19.47 -3.55 3.20
N ARG A 415 20.59 -3.61 2.47
CA ARG A 415 20.69 -4.38 1.23
C ARG A 415 20.42 -5.87 1.43
N TYR A 416 20.84 -6.44 2.55
CA TYR A 416 20.50 -7.82 2.91
C TYR A 416 18.97 -7.99 3.00
N LEU A 417 18.30 -7.16 3.81
CA LEU A 417 16.85 -7.22 3.94
C LEU A 417 16.13 -6.95 2.61
N GLU A 418 16.56 -5.95 1.84
CA GLU A 418 15.95 -5.63 0.55
C GLU A 418 16.10 -6.77 -0.46
N ASN A 419 17.27 -7.41 -0.56
CA ASN A 419 17.47 -8.54 -1.48
C ASN A 419 16.64 -9.75 -1.05
N SER A 420 16.67 -10.12 0.24
CA SER A 420 15.85 -11.23 0.74
C SER A 420 14.35 -10.95 0.54
N MET A 421 13.91 -9.70 0.68
CA MET A 421 12.52 -9.32 0.46
C MET A 421 12.11 -9.45 -1.01
N ARG A 422 13.02 -9.15 -1.94
CA ARG A 422 12.76 -9.34 -3.37
C ARG A 422 12.52 -10.80 -3.71
N ASP A 423 13.38 -11.68 -3.19
CA ASP A 423 13.33 -13.11 -3.47
C ASP A 423 12.08 -13.75 -2.82
N ASP A 424 11.86 -13.52 -1.51
CA ASP A 424 10.81 -14.22 -0.75
C ASP A 424 9.40 -13.73 -1.10
N PHE A 425 9.24 -12.45 -1.44
CA PHE A 425 7.95 -11.87 -1.83
C PHE A 425 7.79 -11.67 -3.34
N LYS A 426 8.74 -12.17 -4.15
CA LYS A 426 8.72 -12.09 -5.63
C LYS A 426 8.54 -10.66 -6.15
N LEU A 427 9.26 -9.71 -5.55
CA LEU A 427 9.26 -8.29 -5.93
C LEU A 427 10.35 -7.96 -6.97
N ASP A 428 10.63 -8.92 -7.85
CA ASP A 428 11.59 -8.75 -8.95
C ASP A 428 11.07 -7.76 -9.98
N GLY A 429 12.00 -7.04 -10.63
CA GLY A 429 11.67 -6.14 -11.72
C GLY A 429 11.03 -4.80 -11.30
N VAL A 430 10.70 -4.59 -10.01
CA VAL A 430 10.10 -3.33 -9.52
C VAL A 430 11.03 -2.54 -8.59
N PRO A 431 10.95 -1.21 -8.56
CA PRO A 431 11.64 -0.42 -7.54
C PRO A 431 11.05 -0.71 -6.16
N LEU A 432 11.92 -0.96 -5.18
CA LEU A 432 11.56 -1.21 -3.78
C LEU A 432 12.14 -0.08 -2.93
N ARG A 433 11.36 0.44 -1.98
CA ARG A 433 11.79 1.49 -1.06
C ARG A 433 11.74 1.00 0.38
N LEU A 434 12.89 0.86 1.03
CA LEU A 434 12.97 0.59 2.46
C LEU A 434 13.38 1.86 3.21
N GLN A 435 12.48 2.38 4.04
CA GLN A 435 12.73 3.53 4.89
C GLN A 435 12.92 3.08 6.33
N MET A 436 13.79 3.76 7.08
CA MET A 436 13.90 3.52 8.52
C MET A 436 13.21 4.63 9.31
N ARG A 437 12.49 4.26 10.37
CA ARG A 437 11.95 5.21 11.36
C ARG A 437 12.39 4.85 12.77
N LYS A 438 12.64 5.88 13.57
CA LYS A 438 12.87 5.73 15.01
C LYS A 438 11.52 5.74 15.72
N GLY A 439 11.22 4.68 16.47
CA GLY A 439 10.01 4.67 17.32
C GLY A 439 10.10 5.77 18.37
N ARG A 440 9.02 6.53 18.56
CA ARG A 440 8.93 7.57 19.60
C ARG A 440 9.07 6.90 20.96
N ASN A 441 9.99 7.40 21.79
CA ASN A 441 10.11 6.93 23.17
C ASN A 441 9.06 7.68 24.01
N PRO A 442 7.98 7.04 24.47
CA PRO A 442 6.91 7.71 25.20
C PRO A 442 7.37 8.32 26.54
N TYR A 443 8.57 7.98 27.01
CA TYR A 443 9.16 8.47 28.26
C TYR A 443 10.09 9.68 28.10
N VAL A 444 10.39 10.09 26.87
CA VAL A 444 11.21 11.28 26.61
C VAL A 444 10.27 12.39 26.16
N LYS A 445 10.20 13.49 26.93
CA LYS A 445 9.52 14.71 26.49
C LYS A 445 10.27 15.21 25.24
N ASP A 446 9.53 15.42 24.15
CA ASP A 446 10.10 16.06 22.97
C ASP A 446 10.70 17.41 23.41
N SER A 447 11.99 17.56 23.19
CA SER A 447 12.76 18.77 23.50
C SER A 447 12.58 19.80 22.40
#